data_AF-A0A2E1DUQ7-F1
#
_entry.id   AF-A0A2E1DUQ7-F1
#
_cell.length_a   1.000
_cell.length_b   1.000
_cell.length_c   1.000
_cell.angle_alpha   90.00
_cell.angle_beta   90.00
_cell.angle_gamma   90.00
#
_symmetry.space_group_name_H-M   'P 1'
#
loop_
_entity.id
_entity.type
_entity.pdbx_description
1 polymer ?
#
loop_
_entity_poly.entity_id
_entity_poly.type
_entity_poly.pdbx_seq_one_letter_code
_entity_poly.pdbx_strand_id
1 'polypeptide(L)'
;MVIERDEADECRVPKPPADLAETAYLRNGYRAILRILIAEEALASETCTCLLDQFIWDQALGALPRFQTSDNPRLPFKVLDLYAKADALEAQIAEVCEE
;
A
#
# COMPACT_ATOMS: atom_id res chain seq x y z
N MET A 1 -5.32 7.22 28.38
CA MET A 1 -6.35 6.94 27.37
C MET A 1 -5.79 5.86 26.47
N VAL A 2 -6.23 4.62 26.67
CA VAL A 2 -5.92 3.52 25.75
C VAL A 2 -6.92 3.68 24.62
N ILE A 3 -6.45 4.09 23.44
CA ILE A 3 -7.30 4.10 22.26
C ILE A 3 -7.38 2.64 21.82
N GLU A 4 -8.55 2.02 22.01
CA GLU A 4 -8.88 0.77 21.35
C GLU A 4 -8.67 1.00 19.86
N ARG A 5 -7.71 0.27 19.28
CA ARG A 5 -7.47 0.29 17.85
C ARG A 5 -8.68 -0.36 17.22
N ASP A 6 -9.38 0.40 16.39
CA ASP A 6 -10.41 -0.13 15.51
C ASP A 6 -9.78 -1.23 14.64
N GLU A 7 -10.50 -2.32 14.33
CA GLU A 7 -10.01 -3.38 13.42
C GLU A 7 -9.54 -2.78 12.07
N ALA A 8 -10.12 -1.65 11.63
CA ALA A 8 -9.65 -0.92 10.46
C ALA A 8 -8.25 -0.28 10.64
N ASP A 9 -7.84 0.06 11.86
CA ASP A 9 -6.48 0.54 12.17
C ASP A 9 -5.46 -0.63 12.14
N GLU A 10 -5.90 -1.86 12.45
CA GLU A 10 -5.06 -3.06 12.36
C GLU A 10 -4.76 -3.46 10.92
N CYS A 11 -5.69 -3.21 9.99
CA CYS A 11 -5.47 -3.45 8.56
C CYS A 11 -4.79 -2.32 7.80
N ARG A 12 -4.43 -1.24 8.50
CA ARG A 12 -3.76 -0.11 7.88
C ARG A 12 -2.27 -0.38 7.71
N VAL A 13 -1.78 -0.29 6.47
CA VAL A 13 -0.34 -0.43 6.18
C VAL A 13 0.47 0.52 7.08
N PRO A 14 1.45 0.00 7.86
CA PRO A 14 2.17 0.78 8.85
C PRO A 14 3.07 1.83 8.21
N LYS A 15 3.70 2.64 9.06
CA LYS A 15 4.77 3.54 8.62
C LYS A 15 5.95 2.71 8.10
N PRO A 16 6.55 3.06 6.94
CA PRO A 16 7.67 2.32 6.40
C PRO A 16 8.90 2.40 7.33
N PRO A 17 9.67 1.30 7.47
CA PRO A 17 10.94 1.28 8.18
C PRO A 17 11.91 2.34 7.65
N ALA A 18 12.72 2.94 8.52
CA ALA A 18 13.63 4.02 8.11
C ALA A 18 14.74 3.54 7.16
N ASP A 19 15.14 2.28 7.29
CA ASP A 19 16.14 1.56 6.51
C ASP A 19 15.60 0.98 5.20
N LEU A 20 14.28 1.01 4.96
CA LEU A 20 13.66 0.51 3.73
C LEU A 20 14.20 1.21 2.47
N ALA A 21 14.42 2.52 2.55
CA ALA A 21 14.96 3.31 1.45
C ALA A 21 15.56 4.63 1.96
N GLU A 22 16.50 5.18 1.20
CA GLU A 22 17.29 6.37 1.55
C GLU A 22 16.41 7.58 1.91
N THR A 23 15.39 7.85 1.09
CA THR A 23 14.58 9.07 1.24
C THR A 23 13.15 8.76 1.71
N ALA A 24 12.56 9.73 2.42
CA ALA A 24 11.15 9.64 2.81
C ALA A 24 10.21 9.53 1.60
N TYR A 25 10.58 10.17 0.48
CA TYR A 25 9.84 10.07 -0.77
C TYR A 25 9.78 8.62 -1.27
N LEU A 26 10.91 7.93 -1.33
CA LEU A 26 10.96 6.53 -1.76
C LEU A 26 10.17 5.63 -0.81
N ARG A 27 10.39 5.78 0.50
CA ARG A 27 9.66 5.02 1.53
C ARG A 27 8.14 5.22 1.43
N ASN A 28 7.68 6.44 1.21
CA ASN A 28 6.27 6.75 1.04
C ASN A 28 5.68 6.17 -0.25
N GLY A 29 6.48 6.11 -1.31
CA GLY A 29 6.10 5.41 -2.54
C GLY A 29 5.96 3.90 -2.34
N TYR A 30 6.92 3.26 -1.66
CA TYR A 30 6.83 1.83 -1.33
C TYR A 30 5.65 1.52 -0.43
N ARG A 31 5.31 2.41 0.51
CA ARG A 31 4.07 2.30 1.30
C ARG A 31 2.82 2.32 0.41
N ALA A 32 2.76 3.22 -0.56
CA ALA A 32 1.63 3.27 -1.48
C ALA A 32 1.57 2.03 -2.39
N ILE A 33 2.72 1.54 -2.87
CA ILE A 33 2.81 0.29 -3.64
C ILE A 33 2.29 -0.89 -2.80
N LEU A 34 2.71 -1.01 -1.53
CA LEU A 34 2.26 -2.09 -0.66
C LEU A 34 0.73 -2.06 -0.45
N ARG A 35 0.14 -0.87 -0.27
CA ARG A 35 -1.32 -0.70 -0.21
C ARG A 35 -2.00 -1.17 -1.50
N ILE A 36 -1.46 -0.79 -2.65
CA ILE A 36 -1.98 -1.23 -3.96
C ILE A 36 -1.93 -2.75 -4.08
N LEU A 37 -0.82 -3.39 -3.71
CA LEU A 37 -0.67 -4.84 -3.81
C LEU A 37 -1.70 -5.59 -2.94
N ILE A 38 -1.86 -5.14 -1.68
CA ILE A 38 -2.85 -5.70 -0.76
C ILE A 38 -4.26 -5.53 -1.32
N ALA A 39 -4.58 -4.34 -1.83
CA ALA A 39 -5.91 -4.05 -2.33
C ALA A 39 -6.23 -4.80 -3.64
N GLU A 40 -5.25 -4.92 -4.54
CA GLU A 40 -5.38 -5.75 -5.75
C GLU A 40 -5.63 -7.21 -5.40
N GLU A 41 -4.95 -7.75 -4.39
CA GLU A 41 -5.17 -9.14 -3.91
C GLU A 41 -6.54 -9.32 -3.27
N ALA A 42 -6.98 -8.39 -2.42
CA ALA A 42 -8.29 -8.45 -1.78
C ALA A 42 -9.42 -8.49 -2.83
N LEU A 43 -9.32 -7.65 -3.86
CA LEU A 43 -10.27 -7.65 -4.98
C LEU A 43 -10.18 -8.93 -5.83
N ALA A 44 -8.97 -9.42 -6.12
CA ALA A 44 -8.78 -10.62 -6.94
C ALA A 44 -9.25 -11.90 -6.24
N SER A 45 -9.11 -11.96 -4.92
CA SER A 45 -9.55 -13.07 -4.08
C SER A 45 -10.97 -12.88 -3.52
N GLU A 46 -11.65 -11.79 -3.88
CA GLU A 46 -13.00 -11.41 -3.41
C GLU A 46 -13.12 -11.51 -1.87
N THR A 47 -12.07 -11.10 -1.15
CA THR A 47 -12.01 -11.21 0.31
C THR A 47 -12.07 -9.85 0.98
N CYS A 48 -12.87 -9.79 2.03
CA CYS A 48 -13.02 -8.63 2.90
C CYS A 48 -12.17 -8.70 4.16
N THR A 49 -11.34 -9.75 4.29
CA THR A 49 -10.46 -9.92 5.44
C THR A 49 -9.20 -9.10 5.31
N CYS A 50 -8.61 -8.74 6.44
CA CYS A 50 -7.25 -8.22 6.51
C CYS A 50 -6.25 -9.14 5.82
N LEU A 51 -5.49 -8.64 4.85
CA LEU A 51 -4.40 -9.39 4.21
C LEU A 51 -3.01 -8.85 4.58
N LEU A 52 -2.93 -7.86 5.47
CA LEU A 52 -1.68 -7.15 5.77
C LEU A 52 -0.55 -8.09 6.24
N ASP A 53 -0.87 -9.17 6.94
CA ASP A 53 0.07 -10.18 7.43
C ASP A 53 0.70 -11.05 6.33
N GLN A 54 0.09 -11.07 5.15
CA GLN A 54 0.57 -11.82 3.97
C GLN A 54 1.53 -10.99 3.10
N PHE A 55 1.67 -9.70 3.41
CA PHE A 55 2.45 -8.76 2.61
C PHE A 55 3.66 -8.20 3.36
N ILE A 56 4.79 -8.13 2.67
CA ILE A 56 6.05 -7.61 3.21
C ILE A 56 6.65 -6.54 2.31
N TRP A 57 7.52 -5.70 2.89
CA TRP A 57 8.13 -4.58 2.18
C TRP A 57 8.92 -5.00 0.93
N ASP A 58 9.59 -6.16 0.93
CA ASP A 58 10.32 -6.69 -0.23
C ASP A 58 9.43 -6.90 -1.45
N GLN A 59 8.14 -7.23 -1.27
CA GLN A 59 7.21 -7.34 -2.40
C GLN A 59 6.94 -5.97 -3.03
N ALA A 60 6.84 -4.91 -2.22
CA ALA A 60 6.71 -3.55 -2.74
C ALA A 60 7.98 -3.09 -3.47
N LEU A 61 9.16 -3.45 -2.97
CA LEU A 61 10.43 -3.20 -3.66
C LEU A 61 10.47 -3.94 -5.01
N GLY A 62 10.12 -5.23 -5.03
CA GLY A 62 10.09 -6.04 -6.25
C GLY A 62 9.03 -5.60 -7.26
N ALA A 63 7.95 -4.97 -6.80
CA ALA A 63 6.90 -4.46 -7.66
C ALA A 63 7.21 -3.07 -8.26
N LEU A 64 8.29 -2.39 -7.86
CA LEU A 64 8.65 -1.05 -8.35
C LEU A 64 8.56 -0.91 -9.87
N PRO A 65 9.07 -1.84 -10.71
CA PRO A 65 9.03 -1.69 -12.16
C PRO A 65 7.61 -1.56 -12.74
N ARG A 66 6.57 -2.07 -12.06
CA ARG A 66 5.16 -1.93 -12.47
C ARG A 66 4.64 -0.49 -12.35
N PHE A 67 5.29 0.30 -11.51
CA PHE A 67 4.86 1.64 -11.11
C PHE A 67 5.85 2.73 -11.53
N GLN A 68 6.96 2.35 -12.15
CA GLN A 68 8.01 3.26 -12.57
C GLN A 68 7.51 4.14 -13.72
N THR A 69 7.59 5.46 -13.53
CA THR A 69 7.25 6.48 -14.53
C THR A 69 8.49 7.23 -15.02
N SER A 70 9.66 6.95 -14.47
CA SER A 70 10.91 7.67 -14.75
C SER A 70 12.14 6.81 -14.44
N ASP A 71 13.19 6.95 -15.24
CA ASP A 71 14.49 6.30 -15.02
C ASP A 71 15.34 6.97 -13.93
N ASN A 72 14.88 8.10 -13.36
CA ASN A 72 15.58 8.76 -12.27
C ASN A 72 15.44 7.95 -10.97
N PRO A 73 16.53 7.37 -10.42
CA PRO A 73 16.45 6.52 -9.23
C PRO A 73 15.98 7.27 -7.97
N ARG A 74 16.07 8.61 -7.94
CA ARG A 74 15.57 9.43 -6.84
C ARG A 74 14.09 9.77 -6.97
N LEU A 75 13.54 9.70 -8.19
CA LEU A 75 12.16 10.04 -8.52
C LEU A 75 11.55 9.01 -9.50
N PRO A 76 11.52 7.71 -9.14
CA PRO A 76 11.12 6.66 -10.08
C PRO A 76 9.62 6.65 -10.38
N PHE A 77 8.77 7.20 -9.50
CA PHE A 77 7.31 7.14 -9.61
C PHE A 77 6.65 8.44 -9.09
N LYS A 78 5.40 8.72 -9.46
CA LYS A 78 4.65 9.82 -8.85
C LYS A 78 3.94 9.33 -7.59
N VAL A 79 4.48 9.67 -6.42
CA VAL A 79 3.94 9.21 -5.12
C VAL A 79 2.46 9.56 -4.96
N LEU A 80 2.04 10.78 -5.34
CA LEU A 80 0.64 11.18 -5.23
C LEU A 80 -0.29 10.33 -6.10
N ASP A 81 0.14 9.96 -7.31
CA ASP A 81 -0.64 9.10 -8.21
C ASP A 81 -0.77 7.68 -7.63
N LEU A 82 0.27 7.18 -6.95
CA LEU A 82 0.22 5.90 -6.24
C LEU A 82 -0.76 5.94 -5.07
N TYR A 83 -0.77 7.01 -4.29
CA TYR A 83 -1.75 7.19 -3.20
C TYR A 83 -3.17 7.25 -3.75
N ALA A 84 -3.41 8.04 -4.80
CA ALA A 84 -4.72 8.11 -5.44
C ALA A 84 -5.19 6.74 -5.95
N LYS A 85 -4.29 5.95 -6.55
CA LYS A 85 -4.61 4.58 -6.98
C LYS A 85 -4.93 3.66 -5.79
N ALA A 86 -4.14 3.72 -4.71
CA ALA A 86 -4.39 2.93 -3.51
C ALA A 86 -5.76 3.25 -2.90
N ASP A 87 -6.06 4.54 -2.73
CA ASP A 87 -7.31 5.02 -2.14
C ASP A 87 -8.52 4.59 -2.99
N ALA A 88 -8.40 4.62 -4.33
CA ALA A 88 -9.45 4.17 -5.23
C ALA A 88 -9.71 2.64 -5.15
N LEU A 89 -8.67 1.83 -4.95
CA LEU A 89 -8.83 0.38 -4.76
C LEU A 89 -9.42 0.06 -3.39
N GLU A 90 -8.97 0.73 -2.34
CA GLU A 90 -9.52 0.57 -0.98
C GLU A 90 -11.00 0.98 -0.93
N ALA A 91 -11.40 2.04 -1.64
CA ALA A 91 -12.80 2.42 -1.77
C ALA A 91 -13.65 1.37 -2.50
N GLN A 92 -13.11 0.74 -3.55
CA GLN A 92 -13.79 -0.37 -4.24
C GLN A 92 -13.96 -1.59 -3.32
N ILE A 93 -12.96 -1.91 -2.51
CA ILE A 93 -13.07 -2.99 -1.52
C ILE A 93 -14.18 -2.67 -0.52
N ALA A 94 -14.21 -1.44 0.00
CA ALA A 94 -15.27 -1.03 0.92
C ALA A 94 -16.67 -1.18 0.31
N GLU A 95 -16.85 -0.78 -0.95
CA GLU A 95 -18.13 -0.95 -1.66
C GLU A 95 -18.53 -2.43 -1.81
N VAL A 96 -17.59 -3.31 -2.19
CA VAL A 96 -17.85 -4.75 -2.37
C VAL A 96 -18.11 -5.46 -1.04
N CYS A 97 -17.46 -5.02 0.03
CA CYS A 97 -17.55 -5.64 1.36
C CYS A 97 -18.70 -5.12 2.22
N GLU A 98 -19.36 -4.03 1.81
CA GLU A 98 -20.57 -3.50 2.46
C GLU A 98 -21.88 -4.12 1.91
N GLU A 99 -21.82 -5.02 0.92
CA GLU A 99 -22.99 -5.68 0.31
C GLU A 99 -23.38 -7.03 0.96
#